data_AF-A0A7Y7PQM2-F1
#
_entry.id   AF-A0A7Y7PQM2-F1
#
_cell.length_a   1.000
_cell.length_b   1.000
_cell.length_c   1.000
_cell.angle_alpha   90.00
_cell.angle_beta   90.00
_cell.angle_gamma   90.00
#
_symmetry.space_group_name_H-M   'P 1'
#
loop_
_entity.id
_entity.type
_entity.pdbx_description
1 polymer ?
#
loop_
_entity_poly.entity_id
_entity_poly.type
_entity_poly.pdbx_seq_one_letter_code
_entity_poly.pdbx_strand_id
1 'polypeptide(L)'
;MNFRLSLLPFFLLTLLFAFGACKKDDKDETAPDFAERDEQLITDYIQANNLTGFVRDTTMFVFVTKTGTGALPKKGQTIIVKYKGSTLDGQVFDETKESTIGFPFVLGAGQVIKGWDRAFKQFNKGTKAILLIPSGLAYGSTATGSIPANSVLRFDVEVVNIK
;
A
#
# COMPACT_ATOMS: atom_id res chain seq x y z
N MET A 1 -2.05 -51.39 62.54
CA MET A 1 -3.43 -50.94 62.81
C MET A 1 -3.35 -49.54 63.40
N ASN A 2 -4.14 -48.60 62.88
CA ASN A 2 -4.31 -47.18 63.27
C ASN A 2 -3.38 -46.17 62.57
N PHE A 3 -3.93 -45.46 61.58
CA PHE A 3 -3.86 -44.00 61.52
C PHE A 3 -5.08 -43.46 60.77
N ARG A 4 -5.92 -42.70 61.49
CA ARG A 4 -6.93 -41.83 60.90
C ARG A 4 -6.29 -40.45 60.74
N LEU A 5 -6.47 -39.79 59.60
CA LEU A 5 -6.76 -38.36 59.63
C LEU A 5 -7.57 -37.96 58.39
N SER A 6 -8.72 -37.39 58.71
CA SER A 6 -9.68 -36.73 57.83
C SER A 6 -9.05 -35.50 57.17
N LEU A 7 -9.35 -35.24 55.90
CA LEU A 7 -9.93 -33.97 55.42
C LEU A 7 -10.22 -34.04 53.91
N LEU A 8 -11.50 -34.00 53.56
CA LEU A 8 -12.05 -33.45 52.32
C LEU A 8 -12.97 -32.30 52.79
N PRO A 9 -13.06 -31.14 52.11
CA PRO A 9 -13.39 -31.02 50.68
C PRO A 9 -12.52 -29.93 49.98
N PHE A 10 -12.46 -29.79 48.67
CA PHE A 10 -13.43 -29.02 47.90
C PHE A 10 -13.03 -29.12 46.42
N PHE A 11 -13.97 -29.60 45.62
CA PHE A 11 -13.93 -29.59 44.18
C PHE A 11 -14.07 -28.13 43.72
N LEU A 12 -13.03 -27.52 43.14
CA LEU A 12 -13.22 -26.37 42.26
C LEU A 12 -12.13 -26.29 41.19
N LEU A 13 -12.52 -26.79 40.02
CA LEU A 13 -12.04 -26.43 38.70
C LEU A 13 -11.92 -24.90 38.55
N THR A 14 -10.73 -24.39 38.19
CA THR A 14 -10.58 -23.36 37.15
C THR A 14 -9.14 -23.32 36.64
N LEU A 15 -8.99 -23.97 35.49
CA LEU A 15 -8.06 -23.59 34.44
C LEU A 15 -8.29 -22.10 34.08
N LEU A 16 -7.26 -21.26 34.12
CA LEU A 16 -7.17 -20.06 33.28
C LEU A 16 -5.71 -19.57 33.25
N PHE A 17 -5.03 -20.01 32.20
CA PHE A 17 -3.82 -19.36 31.67
C PHE A 17 -4.14 -17.91 31.35
N ALA A 18 -3.52 -16.98 32.07
CA ALA A 18 -3.40 -15.60 31.61
C ALA A 18 -1.97 -15.39 31.08
N PHE A 19 -1.69 -15.92 29.89
CA PHE A 19 -0.70 -15.26 29.03
C PHE A 19 -1.33 -13.94 28.60
N GLY A 20 -1.07 -12.90 29.38
CA GLY A 20 -1.29 -11.53 28.95
C GLY A 20 -0.37 -11.28 27.77
N ALA A 21 -0.85 -11.55 26.56
CA ALA A 21 -0.23 -11.11 25.34
C ALA A 21 -0.19 -9.57 25.39
N CYS A 22 1.02 -9.02 25.50
CA CYS A 22 1.27 -7.61 25.25
C CYS A 22 0.77 -7.27 23.84
N LYS A 23 -0.41 -6.66 23.73
CA LYS A 23 -0.80 -5.94 22.53
C LYS A 23 -0.22 -4.54 22.65
N LYS A 24 0.95 -4.36 22.06
CA LYS A 24 1.58 -3.05 21.91
C LYS A 24 0.85 -2.36 20.76
N ASP A 25 -0.29 -1.74 21.07
CA ASP A 25 -1.07 -0.94 20.13
C ASP A 25 -0.38 0.43 19.97
N ASP A 26 0.78 0.44 19.30
CA ASP A 26 1.39 1.67 18.77
C ASP A 26 0.64 2.06 17.49
N LYS A 27 -0.65 2.43 17.61
CA LYS A 27 -1.38 3.07 16.52
C LYS A 27 -0.86 4.52 16.43
N ASP A 28 -0.03 4.77 15.42
CA ASP A 28 0.27 6.12 14.94
C ASP A 28 -1.06 6.84 14.64
N GLU A 29 -1.49 7.71 15.55
CA GLU A 29 -2.78 8.43 15.53
C GLU A 29 -2.95 9.38 14.32
N THR A 30 -2.00 9.41 13.39
CA THR A 30 -2.05 10.27 12.20
C THR A 30 -2.54 9.57 10.93
N ALA A 31 -2.69 8.24 10.93
CA ALA A 31 -3.23 7.51 9.79
C ALA A 31 -4.76 7.37 9.88
N PRO A 32 -5.56 7.86 8.91
CA PRO A 32 -6.99 7.60 8.90
C PRO A 32 -7.26 6.09 8.81
N ASP A 33 -8.42 5.66 9.34
CA ASP A 33 -8.95 4.29 9.48
C ASP A 33 -8.86 3.40 8.22
N PHE A 34 -8.56 3.99 7.05
CA PHE A 34 -8.35 3.28 5.80
C PHE A 34 -7.07 2.46 5.73
N ALA A 35 -6.05 2.74 6.56
CA ALA A 35 -4.73 2.12 6.40
C ALA A 35 -4.75 0.59 6.56
N GLU A 36 -5.42 0.07 7.58
CA GLU A 36 -5.49 -1.38 7.84
C GLU A 36 -6.38 -2.08 6.80
N ARG A 37 -7.55 -1.51 6.50
CA ARG A 37 -8.48 -2.03 5.47
C ARG A 37 -7.82 -2.07 4.09
N ASP A 38 -7.19 -0.99 3.67
CA ASP A 38 -6.58 -0.91 2.34
C ASP A 38 -5.37 -1.82 2.22
N GLU A 39 -4.57 -1.97 3.29
CA GLU A 39 -3.48 -2.95 3.32
C GLU A 39 -4.01 -4.38 3.14
N GLN A 40 -5.07 -4.75 3.86
CA GLN A 40 -5.71 -6.06 3.71
C GLN A 40 -6.22 -6.27 2.28
N LEU A 41 -6.93 -5.28 1.70
CA LEU A 41 -7.42 -5.34 0.31
C LEU A 41 -6.28 -5.52 -0.70
N ILE A 42 -5.14 -4.86 -0.49
CA ILE A 42 -3.97 -5.01 -1.35
C ILE A 42 -3.36 -6.41 -1.22
N THR A 43 -3.19 -6.91 0.00
CA THR A 43 -2.64 -8.26 0.24
C THR A 43 -3.54 -9.34 -0.35
N ASP A 44 -4.85 -9.24 -0.14
CA ASP A 44 -5.83 -10.16 -0.73
C ASP A 44 -5.80 -10.11 -2.25
N TYR A 45 -5.71 -8.91 -2.83
CA TYR A 45 -5.59 -8.74 -4.28
C TYR A 45 -4.31 -9.39 -4.82
N ILE A 46 -3.16 -9.18 -4.18
CA ILE A 46 -1.88 -9.81 -4.56
C ILE A 46 -2.01 -11.33 -4.52
N GLN A 47 -2.57 -11.88 -3.43
CA GLN A 47 -2.74 -13.33 -3.26
C GLN A 47 -3.73 -13.92 -4.26
N ALA A 48 -4.92 -13.34 -4.39
CA ALA A 48 -5.98 -13.83 -5.26
C ALA A 48 -5.57 -13.83 -6.74
N ASN A 49 -4.69 -12.92 -7.14
CA ASN A 49 -4.16 -12.82 -8.50
C ASN A 49 -2.79 -13.49 -8.68
N ASN A 50 -2.29 -14.20 -7.67
CA ASN A 50 -0.97 -14.86 -7.68
C ASN A 50 0.18 -13.92 -8.09
N LEU A 51 0.10 -12.65 -7.70
CA LEU A 51 1.11 -11.65 -8.06
C LEU A 51 2.35 -11.82 -7.18
N THR A 52 3.52 -11.62 -7.78
CA THR A 52 4.82 -11.71 -7.11
C THR A 52 5.65 -10.47 -7.38
N GLY A 53 6.72 -10.26 -6.61
CA GLY A 53 7.66 -9.15 -6.81
C GLY A 53 7.27 -7.82 -6.15
N PHE A 54 6.11 -7.75 -5.49
CA PHE A 54 5.73 -6.59 -4.69
C PHE A 54 6.54 -6.49 -3.40
N VAL A 55 7.06 -5.31 -3.13
CA VAL A 55 7.69 -4.90 -1.88
C VAL A 55 6.82 -3.84 -1.23
N ARG A 56 6.59 -3.98 0.08
CA ARG A 56 5.85 -2.99 0.88
C ARG A 56 6.76 -1.78 1.16
N ASP A 57 6.38 -0.61 0.68
CA ASP A 57 7.00 0.69 0.97
C ASP A 57 6.06 1.49 1.86
N THR A 58 6.33 1.49 3.17
CA THR A 58 5.42 2.03 4.19
C THR A 58 4.02 1.42 4.04
N THR A 59 3.03 2.18 3.55
CA THR A 59 1.65 1.71 3.39
C THR A 59 1.27 1.38 1.95
N MET A 60 2.18 1.51 0.98
CA MET A 60 1.92 1.12 -0.42
C MET A 60 2.73 -0.11 -0.81
N PHE A 61 2.34 -0.77 -1.91
CA PHE A 61 3.10 -1.89 -2.46
C PHE A 61 3.61 -1.53 -3.86
N VAL A 62 4.88 -1.81 -4.09
CA VAL A 62 5.59 -1.46 -5.33
C VAL A 62 6.24 -2.71 -5.89
N PHE A 63 6.00 -2.99 -7.16
CA PHE A 63 6.75 -4.00 -7.91
C PHE A 63 7.47 -3.32 -9.08
N VAL A 64 8.79 -3.19 -8.97
CA VAL A 64 9.64 -2.74 -10.09
C VAL A 64 9.81 -3.89 -11.07
N THR A 65 9.14 -3.81 -12.23
CA THR A 65 9.17 -4.83 -13.28
C THR A 65 10.37 -4.67 -14.21
N LYS A 66 10.92 -3.46 -14.31
CA LYS A 66 12.15 -3.16 -15.02
C LYS A 66 12.88 -2.01 -14.35
N THR A 67 14.13 -2.24 -13.94
CA THR A 67 14.99 -1.17 -13.44
C THR A 67 15.44 -0.28 -14.59
N GLY A 68 15.32 1.04 -14.41
CA GLY A 68 15.87 2.03 -15.35
C GLY A 68 17.36 2.29 -15.12
N THR A 69 17.88 3.33 -15.77
CA THR A 69 19.28 3.74 -15.67
C THR A 69 19.44 5.23 -15.36
N GLY A 70 20.64 5.60 -14.95
CA GLY A 70 20.96 6.98 -14.57
C GLY A 70 20.57 7.30 -13.13
N ALA A 71 20.70 8.58 -12.79
CA ALA A 71 20.45 9.08 -11.45
C ALA A 71 18.95 9.05 -11.10
N LEU A 72 18.67 8.88 -9.80
CA LEU A 72 17.32 9.07 -9.27
C LEU A 72 16.89 10.55 -9.37
N PRO A 73 15.59 10.82 -9.60
CA PRO A 73 15.09 12.18 -9.68
C PRO A 73 15.15 12.86 -8.31
N LYS A 74 15.40 14.17 -8.32
CA LYS A 74 15.39 15.04 -7.14
C LYS A 74 14.07 15.82 -7.09
N LYS A 75 13.66 16.20 -5.87
CA LYS A 75 12.50 17.08 -5.66
C LYS A 75 12.64 18.34 -6.53
N GLY A 76 11.56 18.74 -7.19
CA GLY A 76 11.50 19.88 -8.10
C GLY A 76 11.84 19.56 -9.56
N GLN A 77 12.38 18.38 -9.87
CA GLN A 77 12.55 17.94 -11.25
C GLN A 77 11.22 17.54 -11.88
N THR A 78 11.12 17.71 -13.19
CA THR A 78 9.98 17.27 -13.98
C THR A 78 10.17 15.82 -14.41
N ILE A 79 9.21 14.97 -14.06
CA ILE A 79 9.14 13.58 -14.49
C ILE A 79 8.12 13.48 -15.62
N ILE A 80 8.46 12.78 -16.69
CA ILE A 80 7.55 12.44 -17.78
C ILE A 80 7.28 10.94 -17.68
N VAL A 81 6.01 10.56 -17.55
CA VAL A 81 5.59 9.18 -17.30
C VAL A 81 4.51 8.74 -18.29
N LYS A 82 4.59 7.49 -18.77
CA LYS A 82 3.43 6.79 -19.34
C LYS A 82 2.81 5.95 -18.22
N TYR A 83 1.49 5.98 -18.11
CA TYR A 83 0.79 5.20 -17.08
C TYR A 83 -0.55 4.66 -17.56
N LYS A 84 -1.04 3.65 -16.85
CA LYS A 84 -2.42 3.20 -16.85
C LYS A 84 -2.89 3.05 -15.40
N GLY A 85 -3.97 3.76 -15.04
CA GLY A 85 -4.59 3.74 -13.72
C GLY A 85 -5.89 2.95 -13.72
N SER A 86 -6.05 2.05 -12.75
CA SER A 86 -7.27 1.25 -12.57
C SER A 86 -7.60 1.02 -11.11
N THR A 87 -8.86 0.79 -10.80
CA THR A 87 -9.28 0.21 -9.51
C THR A 87 -8.91 -1.27 -9.47
N LEU A 88 -8.89 -1.88 -8.27
CA LEU A 88 -8.48 -3.28 -8.10
C LEU A 88 -9.40 -4.30 -8.81
N ASP A 89 -10.64 -3.92 -9.14
CA ASP A 89 -11.57 -4.71 -9.96
C ASP A 89 -11.27 -4.63 -11.47
N GLY A 90 -10.25 -3.85 -11.87
CA GLY A 90 -9.79 -3.73 -13.25
C GLY A 90 -10.45 -2.61 -14.06
N GLN A 91 -11.36 -1.81 -13.48
CA GLN A 91 -11.91 -0.66 -14.17
C GLN A 91 -10.81 0.41 -14.38
N VAL A 92 -10.43 0.63 -15.64
CA VAL A 92 -9.50 1.70 -16.02
C VAL A 92 -10.21 3.03 -15.92
N PHE A 93 -9.65 3.96 -15.14
CA PHE A 93 -10.20 5.32 -14.99
C PHE A 93 -9.41 6.36 -15.79
N ASP A 94 -8.12 6.11 -16.05
CA ASP A 94 -7.27 7.03 -16.79
C ASP A 94 -6.01 6.31 -17.33
N GLU A 95 -5.53 6.73 -18.50
CA GLU A 95 -4.31 6.19 -19.09
C GLU A 95 -3.66 7.15 -20.09
N THR A 96 -2.34 7.06 -20.20
CA THR A 96 -1.57 7.76 -21.21
C THR A 96 -1.73 7.06 -22.57
N LYS A 97 -2.26 7.76 -23.58
CA LYS A 97 -2.35 7.22 -24.94
C LYS A 97 -0.96 6.96 -25.53
N GLU A 98 -0.82 5.87 -26.28
CA GLU A 98 0.47 5.43 -26.82
C GLU A 98 1.17 6.47 -27.71
N SER A 99 0.39 7.27 -28.45
CA SER A 99 0.88 8.33 -29.35
C SER A 99 1.42 9.57 -28.62
N THR A 100 1.26 9.65 -27.29
CA THR A 100 1.71 10.80 -26.51
C THR A 100 3.11 10.58 -25.93
N ILE A 101 3.82 11.67 -25.68
CA ILE A 101 5.16 11.66 -25.09
C ILE A 101 5.18 11.28 -23.60
N GLY A 102 4.00 11.19 -22.95
CA GLY A 102 3.85 11.01 -21.52
C GLY A 102 3.16 12.17 -20.82
N PHE A 103 2.75 11.95 -19.58
CA PHE A 103 2.23 12.95 -18.66
C PHE A 103 3.39 13.58 -17.85
N PRO A 104 3.59 14.91 -17.91
CA PRO A 104 4.59 15.58 -17.11
C PRO A 104 4.06 15.98 -15.73
N PHE A 105 4.85 15.79 -14.67
CA PHE A 105 4.58 16.37 -13.36
C PHE A 105 5.88 16.75 -12.64
N VAL A 106 5.79 17.68 -11.68
CA VAL A 106 6.93 18.11 -10.86
C VAL A 106 7.00 17.26 -9.58
N LEU A 107 8.11 16.55 -9.38
CA LEU A 107 8.27 15.65 -8.25
C LEU A 107 8.28 16.41 -6.91
N GLY A 108 7.40 16.00 -6.00
CA GLY A 108 7.31 16.54 -4.65
C GLY A 108 6.67 17.92 -4.57
N ALA A 109 5.97 18.34 -5.64
CA ALA A 109 5.21 19.59 -5.67
C ALA A 109 3.77 19.44 -5.14
N GLY A 110 3.31 18.22 -4.83
CA GLY A 110 1.93 17.99 -4.38
C GLY A 110 0.87 18.19 -5.47
N GLN A 111 1.28 18.13 -6.74
CA GLN A 111 0.39 18.30 -7.92
C GLN A 111 -0.27 16.98 -8.35
N VAL A 112 0.28 15.85 -7.88
CA VAL A 112 -0.22 14.50 -8.11
C VAL A 112 -0.60 13.87 -6.78
N ILE A 113 -1.25 12.71 -6.81
CA ILE A 113 -1.58 11.97 -5.58
C ILE A 113 -0.31 11.66 -4.77
N LYS A 114 -0.45 11.62 -3.44
CA LYS A 114 0.69 11.44 -2.51
C LYS A 114 1.48 10.16 -2.79
N GLY A 115 0.81 9.11 -3.26
CA GLY A 115 1.44 7.85 -3.65
C GLY A 115 2.46 8.03 -4.78
N TRP A 116 2.17 8.89 -5.76
CA TRP A 116 3.10 9.18 -6.85
C TRP A 116 4.31 9.97 -6.36
N ASP A 117 4.11 11.06 -5.62
CA ASP A 117 5.21 11.85 -5.06
C ASP A 117 6.17 11.00 -4.19
N ARG A 118 5.64 9.95 -3.52
CA ARG A 118 6.42 8.99 -2.74
C ARG A 118 7.13 7.93 -3.59
N ALA A 119 6.47 7.36 -4.59
CA ALA A 119 7.02 6.27 -5.39
C ALA A 119 8.10 6.76 -6.36
N PHE A 120 7.82 7.84 -7.10
CA PHE A 120 8.67 8.26 -8.22
C PHE A 120 10.05 8.78 -7.82
N LYS A 121 10.27 9.15 -6.55
CA LYS A 121 11.61 9.46 -6.02
C LYS A 121 12.59 8.27 -6.12
N GLN A 122 12.07 7.05 -6.30
CA GLN A 122 12.83 5.80 -6.33
C GLN A 122 13.05 5.28 -7.76
N PHE A 123 12.52 5.97 -8.78
CA PHE A 123 12.53 5.49 -10.16
C PHE A 123 13.40 6.39 -11.03
N ASN A 124 14.51 5.84 -11.54
CA ASN A 124 15.31 6.49 -12.55
C ASN A 124 14.69 6.29 -13.95
N LYS A 125 15.26 6.97 -14.96
CA LYS A 125 14.76 6.96 -16.33
C LYS A 125 14.71 5.53 -16.90
N GLY A 126 13.59 5.18 -17.51
CA GLY A 126 13.34 3.86 -18.10
C GLY A 126 12.80 2.81 -17.12
N THR A 127 12.62 3.17 -15.84
CA THR A 127 12.00 2.28 -14.85
C THR A 127 10.56 1.99 -15.23
N LYS A 128 10.17 0.72 -15.16
CA LYS A 128 8.77 0.28 -15.19
C LYS A 128 8.39 -0.32 -13.84
N ALA A 129 7.22 0.04 -13.34
CA ALA A 129 6.75 -0.43 -12.06
C ALA A 129 5.23 -0.59 -12.03
N ILE A 130 4.76 -1.41 -11.10
CA ILE A 130 3.36 -1.54 -10.72
C ILE A 130 3.23 -1.00 -9.30
N LEU A 131 2.31 -0.08 -9.08
CA LEU A 131 2.02 0.53 -7.79
C LEU A 131 0.63 0.13 -7.35
N LEU A 132 0.49 -0.37 -6.11
CA LEU A 132 -0.78 -0.52 -5.43
C LEU A 132 -0.83 0.50 -4.30
N ILE A 133 -1.65 1.53 -4.51
CA ILE A 133 -1.69 2.75 -3.72
C ILE A 133 -2.95 2.74 -2.86
N PRO A 134 -2.84 2.74 -1.52
CA PRO A 134 -4.00 2.81 -0.63
C PRO A 134 -4.74 4.14 -0.81
N SER A 135 -6.03 4.16 -0.50
CA SER A 135 -6.91 5.31 -0.73
C SER A 135 -6.41 6.59 -0.05
N GLY A 136 -5.86 6.50 1.17
CA GLY A 136 -5.28 7.63 1.90
C GLY A 136 -4.05 8.27 1.23
N LEU A 137 -3.37 7.55 0.32
CA LEU A 137 -2.31 8.07 -0.54
C LEU A 137 -2.79 8.41 -1.96
N ALA A 138 -4.06 8.14 -2.26
CA ALA A 138 -4.76 8.48 -3.49
C ALA A 138 -5.78 9.61 -3.24
N TYR A 139 -7.08 9.35 -3.43
CA TYR A 139 -8.17 10.34 -3.33
C TYR A 139 -8.96 10.28 -2.01
N GLY A 140 -8.59 9.38 -1.09
CA GLY A 140 -9.17 9.27 0.24
C GLY A 140 -10.69 9.00 0.23
N SER A 141 -11.41 9.65 1.14
CA SER A 141 -12.86 9.49 1.33
C SER A 141 -13.75 10.23 0.33
N THR A 142 -13.16 10.77 -0.74
CA THR A 142 -13.87 11.54 -1.75
C THR A 142 -13.89 10.77 -3.06
N ALA A 143 -15.07 10.59 -3.65
CA ALA A 143 -15.19 10.06 -5.00
C ALA A 143 -14.75 11.11 -6.03
N THR A 144 -14.11 10.69 -7.12
CA THR A 144 -13.65 11.59 -8.19
C THR A 144 -13.78 10.93 -9.55
N GLY A 145 -14.51 11.57 -10.47
CA GLY A 145 -14.79 10.99 -11.79
C GLY A 145 -15.45 9.61 -11.66
N SER A 146 -14.82 8.58 -12.24
CA SER A 146 -15.24 7.18 -12.12
C SER A 146 -14.67 6.45 -10.90
N ILE A 147 -13.83 7.10 -10.08
CA ILE A 147 -13.17 6.50 -8.92
C ILE A 147 -14.07 6.67 -7.68
N PRO A 148 -14.58 5.58 -7.07
CA PRO A 148 -15.32 5.66 -5.82
C PRO A 148 -14.49 6.20 -4.65
N ALA A 149 -15.17 6.66 -3.60
CA ALA A 149 -14.51 6.99 -2.34
C ALA A 149 -13.83 5.74 -1.74
N ASN A 150 -12.70 5.93 -1.07
CA ASN A 150 -11.93 4.88 -0.39
C ASN A 150 -11.42 3.79 -1.35
N SER A 151 -11.16 4.12 -2.61
CA SER A 151 -10.61 3.18 -3.58
C SER A 151 -9.10 3.03 -3.45
N VAL A 152 -8.65 1.77 -3.35
CA VAL A 152 -7.25 1.39 -3.63
C VAL A 152 -7.04 1.41 -5.13
N LEU A 153 -5.94 2.02 -5.57
CA LEU A 153 -5.63 2.19 -6.99
C LEU A 153 -4.42 1.38 -7.40
N ARG A 154 -4.50 0.77 -8.58
CA ARG A 154 -3.38 0.18 -9.30
C ARG A 154 -2.89 1.17 -10.36
N PHE A 155 -1.58 1.35 -10.44
CA PHE A 155 -0.93 2.04 -11.55
C PHE A 155 0.17 1.18 -12.16
N ASP A 156 0.10 0.95 -13.47
CA ASP A 156 1.22 0.45 -14.27
C ASP A 156 1.93 1.66 -14.87
N VAL A 157 3.21 1.89 -14.54
CA VAL A 157 3.93 3.13 -14.87
C VAL A 157 5.26 2.87 -15.58
N GLU A 158 5.67 3.82 -16.44
CA GLU A 158 6.97 3.87 -17.10
C GLU A 158 7.54 5.29 -17.06
N VAL A 159 8.73 5.46 -16.46
CA VAL A 159 9.46 6.74 -16.46
C VAL A 159 10.11 6.95 -17.83
N VAL A 160 9.51 7.80 -18.66
CA VAL A 160 10.02 8.12 -20.00
C VAL A 160 11.21 9.07 -19.92
N ASN A 161 11.14 10.08 -19.06
CA ASN A 161 12.19 11.07 -18.94
C ASN A 161 12.19 11.78 -17.57
N ILE A 162 13.34 12.39 -17.23
CA ILE A 162 13.54 13.23 -16.06
C ILE A 162 14.26 14.49 -16.54
N LYS A 163 13.77 15.67 -16.15
CA LYS A 163 14.35 16.99 -16.47
C LYS A 163 14.56 17.78 -15.20
#